data_AF-A0A2N6AXY0-F1
#
_entry.id   AF-A0A2N6AXY0-F1
#
_cell.length_a   1.000
_cell.length_b   1.000
_cell.length_c   1.000
_cell.angle_alpha   90.00
_cell.angle_beta   90.00
_cell.angle_gamma   90.00
#
_symmetry.space_group_name_H-M   'P 1'
#
loop_
_entity.id
_entity.type
_entity.pdbx_description
1 polymer ?
#
loop_
_entity_poly.entity_id
_entity_poly.type
_entity_poly.pdbx_seq_one_letter_code
_entity_poly.pdbx_strand_id
1 'polypeptide(L)'
;MIKLFSIFAAVFLAELGDKTQLATLLFATDGQNRPVAVFMAASLALVFSTAIAVLAGHFAAEHLNGLPLKLIAGLGFIAMGAWMLFEFFAGRA
;
A
#
# COMPACT_ATOMS: atom_id res chain seq x y z
N MET A 1 -16.22 -16.89 3.29
CA MET A 1 -15.54 -16.57 4.56
C MET A 1 -14.02 -16.71 4.49
N ILE A 2 -13.46 -17.87 4.13
CA ILE A 2 -11.98 -18.07 4.09
C ILE A 2 -11.23 -17.06 3.22
N LYS A 3 -11.71 -16.74 2.01
CA LYS A 3 -11.06 -15.77 1.11
C LYS A 3 -10.97 -14.36 1.70
N LEU A 4 -11.98 -13.93 2.45
CA LEU A 4 -11.99 -12.60 3.08
C LEU A 4 -10.93 -12.53 4.17
N PHE A 5 -10.87 -13.57 5.02
CA PHE A 5 -9.89 -13.64 6.09
C PHE A 5 -8.45 -13.67 5.54
N SER A 6 -8.18 -14.44 4.48
CA SER A 6 -6.84 -14.49 3.89
C SER A 6 -6.41 -13.15 3.30
N ILE A 7 -7.31 -12.45 2.61
CA ILE A 7 -7.01 -11.14 2.02
C ILE A 7 -6.80 -10.12 3.14
N PHE A 8 -7.69 -10.09 4.14
CA PHE A 8 -7.55 -9.21 5.30
C PHE A 8 -6.22 -9.45 6.02
N ALA A 9 -5.89 -10.69 6.35
CA ALA A 9 -4.66 -11.03 7.05
C ALA A 9 -3.41 -10.66 6.23
N ALA A 10 -3.41 -10.93 4.92
CA ALA A 10 -2.29 -10.59 4.04
C ALA A 10 -2.08 -9.08 3.93
N VAL A 11 -3.15 -8.31 3.69
CA VAL A 11 -3.08 -6.84 3.61
C VAL A 11 -2.71 -6.24 4.97
N PHE A 12 -3.31 -6.74 6.06
CA PHE A 12 -2.98 -6.30 7.41
C PHE A 12 -1.50 -6.49 7.71
N LEU A 13 -0.94 -7.68 7.45
CA LEU A 13 0.50 -7.93 7.64
C LEU A 13 1.37 -7.05 6.74
N ALA A 14 0.96 -6.82 5.49
CA ALA A 14 1.72 -6.02 4.53
C ALA A 14 1.77 -4.53 4.91
N GLU A 15 0.71 -4.02 5.54
CA GLU A 15 0.58 -2.61 5.93
C GLU A 15 1.15 -2.33 7.33
N LEU A 16 1.41 -3.36 8.15
CA LEU A 16 1.94 -3.19 9.51
C LEU A 16 3.30 -2.49 9.51
N GLY A 17 3.39 -1.35 10.21
CA GLY A 17 4.62 -0.60 10.36
C GLY A 17 4.98 0.28 9.16
N ASP A 18 4.05 0.49 8.22
CA ASP A 18 4.28 1.42 7.12
C ASP A 18 4.36 2.90 7.61
N LYS A 19 5.02 3.73 6.80
CA LYS A 19 5.17 5.18 7.01
C LYS A 19 3.83 5.88 7.23
N THR A 20 2.77 5.43 6.57
CA THR A 20 1.41 5.98 6.76
C THR A 20 0.87 5.73 8.17
N GLN A 21 1.15 4.57 8.78
CA GLN A 21 0.77 4.27 10.16
C GLN A 21 1.52 5.14 11.16
N LEU A 22 2.82 5.34 10.94
CA LEU A 22 3.63 6.25 11.77
C LEU A 22 3.14 7.69 11.65
N ALA A 23 2.83 8.17 10.44
CA ALA A 23 2.26 9.51 10.25
C ALA A 23 0.90 9.66 10.95
N THR A 24 0.04 8.64 10.87
CA THR A 24 -1.27 8.64 11.54
C THR A 24 -1.11 8.69 13.06
N LEU A 25 -0.16 7.92 13.61
CA LEU A 25 0.15 7.94 15.04
C LEU A 25 0.64 9.33 15.47
N LEU A 26 1.58 9.92 14.72
CA LEU A 26 2.10 11.26 15.00
C LEU A 26 0.97 12.30 15.03
N PHE A 27 0.09 12.31 14.01
CA PHE A 27 -1.07 13.21 13.97
C PHE A 27 -2.03 12.99 15.13
N ALA A 28 -2.24 11.75 15.57
CA ALA A 28 -3.10 11.44 16.71
C ALA A 28 -2.50 11.90 18.04
N THR A 29 -1.17 11.94 18.15
CA THR A 29 -0.44 12.32 19.37
C THR A 29 -0.01 13.79 19.44
N ASP A 30 -0.14 14.54 18.34
CA ASP A 30 0.28 15.95 18.22
C ASP A 30 -0.49 16.93 19.14
N GLY A 31 -1.57 16.48 19.79
CA GLY A 31 -2.36 17.28 20.75
C GLY A 31 -3.24 18.37 20.13
N GLN A 32 -3.00 18.76 18.87
CA GLN A 32 -3.83 19.69 18.11
C GLN A 32 -5.06 19.02 17.49
N ASN A 33 -4.96 17.72 17.18
CA ASN A 33 -6.01 16.97 16.51
C ASN A 33 -6.73 16.02 17.47
N ARG A 34 -8.04 15.88 17.31
CA ARG A 34 -8.80 14.86 18.06
C ARG A 34 -8.45 13.47 17.53
N PRO A 35 -8.01 12.51 18.37
CA PRO A 35 -7.62 11.17 17.91
C PRO A 35 -8.71 10.46 17.09
N VAL A 36 -9.97 10.65 17.47
CA VAL A 36 -11.12 10.09 16.73
C VAL A 36 -11.25 10.68 15.32
N ALA A 37 -10.98 11.98 15.16
CA ALA A 37 -11.02 12.62 13.84
C ALA A 37 -9.89 12.11 12.94
N VAL A 38 -8.68 11.93 13.50
CA VAL A 38 -7.53 11.34 12.79
C VAL A 38 -7.84 9.91 12.36
N PHE A 39 -8.42 9.10 13.26
CA PHE A 39 -8.84 7.73 12.95
C PHE A 39 -9.85 7.69 11.79
N MET A 40 -10.88 8.53 11.83
CA MET A 40 -11.90 8.57 10.78
C MET A 40 -11.31 9.04 9.45
N ALA A 41 -10.46 10.07 9.46
CA ALA A 41 -9.80 10.59 8.26
C ALA A 41 -8.88 9.54 7.63
N ALA A 42 -8.01 8.90 8.41
CA ALA A 42 -7.10 7.86 7.93
C ALA A 42 -7.87 6.63 7.41
N SER A 43 -8.92 6.21 8.10
CA SER A 43 -9.77 5.09 7.68
C SER A 43 -10.49 5.40 6.36
N LEU A 44 -11.08 6.59 6.22
CA LEU A 44 -11.73 7.03 4.99
C LEU A 44 -10.72 7.13 3.84
N ALA A 45 -9.54 7.68 4.08
CA ALA A 45 -8.48 7.77 3.09
C ALA A 45 -8.04 6.37 2.60
N LEU A 46 -7.86 5.41 3.51
CA LEU A 46 -7.51 4.03 3.18
C LEU A 46 -8.60 3.35 2.35
N VAL A 47 -9.86 3.44 2.78
CA VAL A 47 -11.00 2.86 2.05
C VAL A 47 -11.13 3.48 0.66
N PHE A 48 -11.01 4.81 0.56
CA PHE A 48 -11.14 5.53 -0.70
C PHE A 48 -10.00 5.19 -1.66
N SER A 49 -8.74 5.20 -1.18
CA SER A 49 -7.57 4.82 -1.98
C SER A 49 -7.68 3.37 -2.47
N THR A 50 -8.09 2.46 -1.59
CA THR A 50 -8.28 1.05 -1.94
C THR A 50 -9.40 0.87 -2.96
N ALA A 51 -10.52 1.60 -2.82
CA ALA A 51 -11.62 1.57 -3.76
C ALA A 51 -11.16 2.00 -5.17
N ILE A 52 -10.38 3.09 -5.26
CA ILE A 52 -9.79 3.54 -6.53
C ILE A 52 -8.87 2.46 -7.10
N ALA A 53 -7.97 1.89 -6.29
CA ALA A 53 -7.03 0.87 -6.73
C ALA A 53 -7.75 -0.39 -7.27
N VAL A 54 -8.81 -0.84 -6.60
CA VAL A 54 -9.60 -2.01 -7.03
C VAL A 54 -10.37 -1.71 -8.31
N LEU A 55 -11.00 -0.53 -8.43
CA LEU A 55 -11.72 -0.13 -9.64
C LEU A 55 -10.78 -0.02 -10.85
N ALA A 56 -9.63 0.66 -10.67
CA ALA A 56 -8.61 0.77 -11.70
C ALA A 56 -8.03 -0.60 -12.06
N GLY A 57 -7.74 -1.44 -11.07
CA GLY A 57 -7.25 -2.81 -11.28
C GLY A 57 -8.24 -3.68 -12.03
N HIS A 58 -9.54 -3.56 -11.75
CA HIS A 58 -10.59 -4.27 -12.47
C HIS A 58 -10.66 -3.83 -13.93
N PHE A 59 -10.67 -2.52 -14.19
CA PHE A 59 -10.67 -1.98 -15.56
C PHE A 59 -9.42 -2.38 -16.34
N ALA A 60 -8.26 -2.32 -15.69
CA ALA A 60 -7.00 -2.77 -16.28
C ALA A 60 -7.01 -4.27 -16.58
N ALA A 61 -7.57 -5.10 -15.70
CA ALA A 61 -7.66 -6.54 -15.94
C ALA A 61 -8.49 -6.88 -17.19
N GLU A 62 -9.53 -6.10 -17.50
CA GLU A 62 -10.34 -6.30 -18.71
C GLU A 62 -9.57 -5.95 -19.99
N HIS A 63 -8.79 -4.87 -19.97
CA HIS A 63 -8.06 -4.37 -21.14
C HIS A 63 -6.70 -5.03 -21.37
N LEU A 64 -6.07 -5.55 -20.31
CA LEU A 64 -4.73 -6.15 -20.34
C LEU A 64 -4.76 -7.67 -20.45
N ASN A 65 -5.91 -8.25 -20.82
CA ASN A 65 -6.08 -9.68 -21.05
C ASN A 65 -5.04 -10.17 -22.08
N GLY A 66 -4.24 -11.15 -21.67
CA GLY A 66 -3.16 -11.74 -22.50
C GLY A 66 -1.75 -11.29 -22.11
N LEU A 67 -1.59 -10.26 -21.27
CA LEU A 67 -0.29 -9.87 -20.75
C LEU A 67 0.07 -10.66 -19.48
N PRO A 68 1.34 -11.09 -19.30
CA PRO A 68 1.79 -11.78 -18.11
C PRO A 68 2.01 -10.78 -16.95
N LEU A 69 0.94 -10.13 -16.48
CA LEU A 69 0.93 -9.09 -15.45
C LEU A 69 1.74 -9.45 -14.20
N LYS A 70 1.65 -10.72 -13.76
CA LYS A 70 2.43 -11.22 -12.61
C LYS A 70 3.94 -11.17 -12.86
N LEU A 71 4.38 -11.54 -14.06
CA LEU A 71 5.79 -11.51 -14.43
C LEU A 71 6.29 -10.08 -14.55
N ILE A 72 5.50 -9.20 -15.17
CA ILE A 72 5.82 -7.77 -15.32
C ILE A 72 5.94 -7.12 -13.93
N ALA A 73 4.98 -7.35 -13.05
CA ALA A 73 5.02 -6.85 -11.67
C ALA A 73 6.23 -7.40 -10.89
N GLY A 74 6.50 -8.71 -11.00
CA GLY A 74 7.66 -9.34 -10.35
C GLY A 74 8.99 -8.75 -10.81
N LEU A 75 9.16 -8.54 -12.12
CA LEU A 75 10.35 -7.86 -12.68
C LEU A 75 10.46 -6.42 -12.18
N GLY A 76 9.34 -5.70 -12.09
CA GLY A 76 9.29 -4.36 -11.51
C GLY A 76 9.75 -4.33 -10.05
N PHE A 77 9.30 -5.28 -9.22
CA PHE A 77 9.75 -5.42 -7.84
C PHE A 77 11.26 -5.71 -7.74
N ILE A 78 11.78 -6.60 -8.59
CA ILE A 78 13.23 -6.89 -8.65
C ILE A 78 14.01 -5.64 -9.06
N ALA A 79 13.54 -4.91 -10.07
CA ALA A 79 14.18 -3.69 -10.54
C ALA A 79 14.22 -2.61 -9.43
N MET A 80 13.11 -2.41 -8.72
CA MET A 80 13.04 -1.50 -7.57
C MET A 80 13.97 -1.94 -6.44
N GLY A 81 14.02 -3.23 -6.12
CA GLY A 81 14.94 -3.77 -5.12
C GLY A 81 16.42 -3.56 -5.50
N ALA A 82 16.76 -3.83 -6.76
CA ALA A 82 18.11 -3.60 -7.29
C ALA A 82 18.49 -2.12 -7.29
N TRP A 83 17.56 -1.22 -7.64
CA TRP A 83 17.76 0.22 -7.57
C TRP A 83 18.06 0.68 -6.15
N MET A 84 17.27 0.21 -5.18
CA MET A 84 17.44 0.56 -3.77
C MET A 84 18.79 0.07 -3.22
N LEU A 85 19.22 -1.14 -3.59
CA LEU A 85 20.55 -1.65 -3.26
C LEU A 85 21.66 -0.82 -3.90
N PHE A 86 21.49 -0.41 -5.16
CA PHE A 86 22.45 0.43 -5.85
C PHE A 86 22.59 1.80 -5.17
N GLU A 87 21.49 2.45 -4.79
CA GLU A 87 21.53 3.73 -4.06
C GLU A 87 22.26 3.61 -2.72
N PHE A 88 22.04 2.51 -2.01
CA PHE A 88 22.75 2.22 -0.76
C PHE A 88 24.27 2.13 -0.98
N PHE A 89 24.73 1.35 -1.97
CA PHE A 89 26.16 1.24 -2.27
C PHE A 89 26.76 2.49 -2.91
N ALA A 90 25.94 3.31 -3.60
CA ALA A 90 26.35 4.58 -4.17
C ALA A 90 26.44 5.72 -3.13
N GLY A 91 26.08 5.47 -1.87
CA GLY A 91 26.12 6.46 -0.79
C GLY A 91 25.10 7.59 -0.93
N ARG A 92 23.97 7.33 -1.60
CA ARG A 92 22.90 8.32 -1.84
C ARG A 92 21.66 8.11 -0.98
N ALA A 93 21.65 7.05 -0.16
CA ALA A 93 20.57 6.68 0.74
C ALA A 93 20.79 7.22 2.16
#